data_AF-G4CUX8-F1
#
_entry.id   AF-G4CUX8-F1
#
_cell.length_a   1.000
_cell.length_b   1.000
_cell.length_c   1.000
_cell.angle_alpha   90.00
_cell.angle_beta   90.00
_cell.angle_gamma   90.00
#
_symmetry.space_group_name_H-M   'P 1'
#
loop_
_entity.id
_entity.type
_entity.pdbx_description
1 polymer ?
#
loop_
_entity_poly.entity_id
_entity_poly.type
_entity_poly.pdbx_seq_one_letter_code
_entity_poly.pdbx_strand_id
1 'polypeptide(L)'
;MVSGRAFSMASSMTVPQWLRRLLRHPERATPKDLRDLSAMVDDSDRIVPMYRGRDNGRWRQEIAALKREGDYEQALVLASGCMFSMFSMAQEAPDTADESWVIEVAKILRRMRYYPEEARTIEFWLNLGIESSRIDEHLDLWKRRARAQELWAKVEGRDATEYHEEWRRLVEAGRRTKDTMSLDWTVVSQPPAPHAVAPIRKGRATRTPRHSKLIPSPEQMACDTFVAVDFETANRQGGVSACQLAMVRVSEGRIVDRFNSLLRPPPGWDAFQFTYLHGISAADVQHSPMWPEVADEISEFVAGSPVYAHNALFDSRVWRQLDEYFGTVTLPSPFFCSYRTAQRLIRGLPNYKLPTVLQACEPNYHLNHHRADSDAEACALIVCQLQRLASQL
;
A
#
# COMPACT_ATOMS: atom_id res chain seq x y z
N MET A 1 9.31 -43.22 15.17
CA MET A 1 9.24 -41.94 15.89
C MET A 1 10.65 -41.47 16.18
N VAL A 2 11.17 -40.56 15.37
CA VAL A 2 12.45 -39.87 15.62
C VAL A 2 12.07 -38.43 15.91
N SER A 3 12.21 -38.02 17.16
CA SER A 3 11.84 -36.69 17.65
C SER A 3 12.80 -35.64 17.11
N GLY A 4 12.21 -34.52 16.70
CA GLY A 4 12.93 -33.40 16.10
C GLY A 4 13.86 -32.71 17.09
N ARG A 5 15.07 -32.40 16.62
CA ARG A 5 15.94 -31.41 17.24
C ARG A 5 15.35 -30.02 16.96
N ALA A 6 14.81 -29.40 18.00
CA ALA A 6 14.50 -27.98 18.00
C ALA A 6 15.80 -27.19 17.91
N PHE A 7 15.93 -26.36 16.87
CA PHE A 7 16.91 -25.30 16.82
C PHE A 7 16.52 -24.24 17.85
N SER A 8 17.32 -24.12 18.91
CA SER A 8 17.36 -22.97 19.79
C SER A 8 18.40 -21.99 19.26
N MET A 9 17.99 -20.77 18.96
CA MET A 9 18.85 -19.60 19.09
C MET A 9 18.04 -18.50 19.77
N ALA A 10 18.47 -18.19 20.99
CA ALA A 10 18.03 -17.04 21.75
C ALA A 10 18.69 -15.77 21.22
N SER A 11 17.89 -14.73 21.04
CA SER A 11 18.18 -13.42 21.60
C SER A 11 16.84 -12.76 21.88
N SER A 12 16.44 -12.79 23.15
CA SER A 12 15.26 -12.11 23.65
C SER A 12 15.49 -10.60 23.56
N MET A 13 14.86 -9.96 22.60
CA MET A 13 14.28 -8.65 22.88
C MET A 13 12.78 -8.90 22.95
N THR A 14 12.18 -8.38 24.01
CA THR A 14 10.74 -8.37 24.23
C THR A 14 10.32 -6.92 24.12
N VAL A 15 9.28 -6.62 23.32
CA VAL A 15 8.67 -5.27 23.29
C VAL A 15 8.59 -4.74 24.72
N PRO A 16 9.21 -3.58 25.03
CA PRO A 16 9.34 -3.11 26.40
C PRO A 16 8.01 -3.13 27.14
N GLN A 17 8.00 -3.59 28.40
CA GLN A 17 6.76 -3.71 29.18
C GLN A 17 5.97 -2.39 29.25
N TRP A 18 6.67 -1.26 29.30
CA TRP A 18 6.05 0.07 29.29
C TRP A 18 5.24 0.31 28.01
N LEU A 19 5.78 -0.07 26.84
CA LEU A 19 5.13 0.10 25.54
C LEU A 19 3.96 -0.88 25.38
N ARG A 20 4.12 -2.13 25.82
CA ARG A 20 2.99 -3.09 25.85
C ARG A 20 1.85 -2.61 26.72
N ARG A 21 2.16 -2.05 27.90
CA ARG A 21 1.16 -1.44 28.80
C ARG A 21 0.47 -0.28 28.09
N LEU A 22 1.24 0.59 27.45
CA LEU A 22 0.72 1.78 26.78
C LEU A 22 -0.13 1.43 25.56
N LEU A 23 0.24 0.43 24.74
CA LEU A 23 -0.59 -0.02 23.62
C LEU A 23 -1.87 -0.75 24.06
N ARG A 24 -1.87 -1.35 25.26
CA ARG A 24 -3.09 -1.92 25.87
C ARG A 24 -4.00 -0.87 26.49
N HIS A 25 -3.40 0.16 27.07
CA HIS A 25 -4.08 1.23 27.79
C HIS A 25 -3.48 2.60 27.40
N PRO A 26 -3.71 3.08 26.16
CA PRO A 26 -3.13 4.34 25.69
C PRO A 26 -3.57 5.53 26.54
N GLU A 27 -4.77 5.46 27.11
CA GLU A 27 -5.35 6.44 28.02
C GLU A 27 -4.60 6.57 29.36
N ARG A 28 -3.68 5.65 29.68
CA ARG A 28 -2.92 5.62 30.94
C ARG A 28 -1.45 6.06 30.77
N ALA A 29 -1.14 6.83 29.73
CA ALA A 29 0.18 7.39 29.51
C ALA A 29 0.63 8.23 30.72
N THR A 30 1.86 8.03 31.19
CA THR A 30 2.46 8.82 32.29
C THR A 30 3.49 9.81 31.74
N PRO A 31 3.86 10.88 32.48
CA PRO A 31 4.93 11.80 32.05
C PRO A 31 6.25 11.08 31.72
N LYS A 32 6.55 9.97 32.41
CA LYS A 32 7.73 9.15 32.13
C LYS A 32 7.66 8.45 30.77
N ASP A 33 6.48 8.05 30.30
CA ASP A 33 6.29 7.43 28.99
C ASP A 33 6.41 8.46 27.85
N LEU A 34 6.15 9.73 28.15
CA LEU A 34 6.14 10.85 27.20
C LEU A 34 7.44 11.67 27.19
N ARG A 35 8.43 11.33 28.03
CA ARG A 35 9.66 12.13 28.22
C ARG A 35 10.53 12.31 26.98
N ASP A 36 10.41 11.41 26.00
CA ASP A 36 11.16 11.43 24.74
C ASP A 36 10.38 12.16 23.63
N LEU A 37 9.17 12.65 23.92
CA LEU A 37 8.33 13.39 22.98
C LEU A 37 8.65 14.88 23.09
N SER A 38 8.75 15.54 21.95
CA SER A 38 9.00 16.98 21.86
C SER A 38 8.39 17.53 20.58
N ALA A 39 8.47 18.84 20.37
CA ALA A 39 8.18 19.45 19.09
C ALA A 39 9.11 20.65 18.86
N MET A 40 9.25 21.04 17.61
CA MET A 40 9.88 22.29 17.20
C MET A 40 8.91 23.07 16.31
N VAL A 41 9.11 24.38 16.22
CA VAL A 41 8.44 25.21 15.21
C VAL A 41 9.41 25.36 14.05
N ASP A 42 8.99 25.00 12.84
CA ASP A 42 9.81 25.18 11.64
C ASP A 42 9.76 26.61 11.10
N ASP A 43 10.55 26.89 10.06
CA ASP A 43 10.63 28.22 9.43
C ASP A 43 9.30 28.69 8.81
N SER A 44 8.28 27.83 8.76
CA SER A 44 6.93 28.12 8.26
C SER A 44 5.90 28.25 9.38
N ASP A 45 6.34 28.45 10.63
CA ASP A 45 5.52 28.51 11.85
C ASP A 45 4.70 27.24 12.11
N ARG A 46 5.10 26.09 11.56
CA ARG A 46 4.41 24.81 11.78
C ARG A 46 5.02 24.04 12.94
N ILE A 47 4.15 23.46 13.77
CA ILE A 47 4.57 22.55 14.83
C ILE A 47 4.97 21.21 14.19
N VAL A 48 6.23 20.83 14.37
CA VAL A 48 6.80 19.56 13.90
C VAL A 48 6.97 18.62 15.10
N PRO A 49 6.17 17.54 15.19
CA PRO A 49 6.33 16.56 16.25
C PRO A 49 7.65 15.80 16.14
N MET A 50 8.31 15.61 17.28
CA MET A 50 9.62 14.99 17.37
C MET A 50 9.60 13.83 18.37
N TYR A 51 10.35 12.79 18.05
CA TYR A 51 10.61 11.66 18.93
C TYR A 51 12.12 11.50 19.13
N ARG A 52 12.56 11.47 20.39
CA ARG A 52 13.98 11.44 20.81
C ARG A 52 14.80 12.57 20.18
N GLY A 53 14.24 13.77 20.16
CA GLY A 53 14.89 14.96 19.60
C GLY A 53 15.07 14.93 18.08
N ARG A 54 14.35 14.04 17.38
CA ARG A 54 14.39 13.91 15.92
C ARG A 54 12.98 14.02 15.35
N ASP A 55 12.83 14.78 14.26
CA ASP A 55 11.60 14.86 13.47
C ASP A 55 11.09 13.44 13.13
N ASN A 56 9.80 13.22 13.41
CA ASN A 56 9.08 11.98 13.14
C ASN A 56 9.35 11.45 11.72
N GLY A 57 9.30 12.31 10.70
CA GLY A 57 9.48 11.94 9.30
C GLY A 57 10.82 11.22 9.02
N ARG A 58 11.86 11.55 9.79
CA ARG A 58 13.21 10.97 9.64
C ARG A 58 13.32 9.54 10.16
N TRP A 59 12.38 9.08 10.99
CA TRP A 59 12.35 7.69 11.48
C TRP A 59 11.83 6.70 10.44
N ARG A 60 11.17 7.16 9.36
CA ARG A 60 10.54 6.25 8.38
C ARG A 60 11.52 5.30 7.70
N GLN A 61 12.72 5.77 7.35
CA GLN A 61 13.76 4.95 6.72
C GLN A 61 14.28 3.86 7.66
N GLU A 62 14.51 4.22 8.93
CA GLU A 62 15.01 3.31 9.96
C GLU A 62 13.96 2.26 10.33
N ILE A 63 12.70 2.68 10.53
CA ILE A 63 11.57 1.76 10.72
C ILE A 63 11.44 0.80 9.53
N ALA A 64 11.63 1.28 8.29
CA ALA A 64 11.62 0.43 7.12
C ALA A 64 12.78 -0.58 7.09
N ALA A 65 13.98 -0.17 7.50
CA ALA A 65 15.14 -1.06 7.63
C ALA A 65 14.91 -2.17 8.67
N LEU A 66 14.48 -1.80 9.87
CA LEU A 66 14.17 -2.74 10.94
C LEU A 66 13.11 -3.78 10.51
N LYS A 67 12.03 -3.34 9.83
CA LYS A 67 11.03 -4.28 9.27
C LYS A 67 11.60 -5.22 8.21
N ARG A 68 12.57 -4.78 7.39
CA ARG A 68 13.23 -5.64 6.39
C ARG A 68 14.13 -6.67 7.07
N GLU A 69 14.81 -6.26 8.14
CA GLU A 69 15.66 -7.12 8.97
C GLU A 69 14.84 -8.07 9.87
N GLY A 70 13.53 -7.84 9.97
CA GLY A 70 12.62 -8.64 10.79
C GLY A 70 12.53 -8.19 12.24
N ASP A 71 13.20 -7.09 12.60
CA ASP A 71 13.13 -6.45 13.91
C ASP A 71 11.86 -5.59 14.04
N TYR A 72 10.72 -6.27 14.09
CA TYR A 72 9.42 -5.61 14.25
C TYR A 72 9.24 -5.00 15.65
N GLU A 73 10.01 -5.44 16.65
CA GLU A 73 9.91 -4.88 18.00
C GLU A 73 10.51 -3.48 18.07
N GLN A 74 11.74 -3.31 17.57
CA GLN A 74 12.36 -2.01 17.52
C GLN A 74 11.62 -1.08 16.55
N ALA A 75 11.12 -1.62 15.43
CA ALA A 75 10.25 -0.88 14.52
C ALA A 75 8.98 -0.38 15.24
N LEU A 76 8.36 -1.21 16.09
CA LEU A 76 7.19 -0.84 16.89
C LEU A 76 7.52 0.27 17.88
N VAL A 77 8.67 0.19 18.57
CA VAL A 77 9.11 1.24 19.51
C VAL A 77 9.21 2.60 18.82
N LEU A 78 9.91 2.65 17.69
CA LEU A 78 10.09 3.91 16.95
C LEU A 78 8.77 4.43 16.38
N ALA A 79 7.97 3.56 15.76
CA ALA A 79 6.68 3.95 15.19
C ALA A 79 5.69 4.43 16.25
N SER A 80 5.63 3.76 17.41
CA SER A 80 4.80 4.18 18.53
C SER A 80 5.28 5.51 19.12
N GLY A 81 6.59 5.73 19.24
CA GLY A 81 7.14 7.02 19.67
C GLY A 81 6.69 8.17 18.78
N CYS A 82 6.75 7.99 17.45
CA CYS A 82 6.27 8.98 16.48
C CYS A 82 4.74 9.18 16.57
N MET A 83 3.97 8.10 16.72
CA MET A 83 2.52 8.18 16.89
C MET A 83 2.14 8.97 18.17
N PHE A 84 2.83 8.73 19.29
CA PHE A 84 2.54 9.43 20.55
C PHE A 84 3.03 10.88 20.55
N SER A 85 4.17 11.22 19.93
CA SER A 85 4.59 12.63 19.80
C SER A 85 3.58 13.42 18.99
N MET A 86 3.13 12.86 17.86
CA MET A 86 2.08 13.44 17.04
C MET A 86 0.76 13.59 17.81
N PHE A 87 0.32 12.54 18.52
CA PHE A 87 -0.88 12.62 19.36
C PHE A 87 -0.82 13.75 20.39
N SER A 88 0.31 13.88 21.09
CA SER A 88 0.50 14.92 22.10
C SER A 88 0.37 16.33 21.50
N MET A 89 0.79 16.53 20.25
CA MET A 89 0.74 17.83 19.58
C MET A 89 -0.62 18.09 18.92
N ALA A 90 -1.29 17.05 18.44
CA ALA A 90 -2.60 17.18 17.80
C ALA A 90 -3.70 17.72 18.72
N GLN A 91 -3.51 17.68 20.05
CA GLN A 91 -4.40 18.30 21.02
C GLN A 91 -4.32 19.84 21.00
N GLU A 92 -3.15 20.40 20.68
CA GLU A 92 -2.89 21.84 20.64
C GLU A 92 -2.93 22.39 19.21
N ALA A 93 -2.53 21.57 18.24
CA ALA A 93 -2.44 21.90 16.81
C ALA A 93 -2.98 20.73 15.97
N PRO A 94 -4.29 20.69 15.70
CA PRO A 94 -4.94 19.56 15.02
C PRO A 94 -4.40 19.24 13.63
N ASP A 95 -3.81 20.23 12.95
CA ASP A 95 -3.15 20.09 11.65
C ASP A 95 -1.90 19.20 11.69
N THR A 96 -1.34 18.96 12.88
CA THR A 96 -0.23 18.02 13.09
C THR A 96 -0.66 16.54 13.08
N ALA A 97 -1.97 16.26 13.05
CA ALA A 97 -2.50 14.90 13.03
C ALA A 97 -2.22 14.20 11.68
N ASP A 98 -1.34 13.19 11.71
CA ASP A 98 -0.98 12.32 10.59
C ASP A 98 -1.33 10.86 10.90
N GLU A 99 -2.53 10.44 10.48
CA GLU A 99 -3.05 9.09 10.70
C GLU A 99 -2.15 7.99 10.10
N SER A 100 -1.23 8.33 9.20
CA SER A 100 -0.27 7.37 8.66
C SER A 100 0.65 6.77 9.72
N TRP A 101 0.90 7.44 10.84
CA TRP A 101 1.65 6.86 11.98
C TRP A 101 0.85 5.82 12.75
N VAL A 102 -0.46 6.05 12.93
CA VAL A 102 -1.39 5.07 13.52
C VAL A 102 -1.50 3.85 12.61
N ILE A 103 -1.61 4.07 11.30
CA ILE A 103 -1.61 3.01 10.28
C ILE A 103 -0.29 2.22 10.32
N GLU A 104 0.84 2.88 10.51
CA GLU A 104 2.17 2.24 10.56
C GLU A 104 2.29 1.33 11.79
N VAL A 105 1.91 1.82 12.98
CA VAL A 105 1.85 1.03 14.21
C VAL A 105 0.92 -0.18 14.03
N ALA A 106 -0.27 0.03 13.46
CA ALA A 106 -1.23 -1.05 13.19
C ALA A 106 -0.66 -2.12 12.25
N LYS A 107 0.08 -1.74 11.19
CA LYS A 107 0.74 -2.68 10.28
C LYS A 107 1.78 -3.53 10.99
N ILE A 108 2.57 -2.94 11.88
CA ILE A 108 3.61 -3.63 12.65
C ILE A 108 2.94 -4.62 13.62
N LEU A 109 1.95 -4.17 14.39
CA LEU A 109 1.18 -5.03 15.30
C LEU A 109 0.51 -6.21 14.57
N ARG A 110 -0.09 -5.96 13.40
CA ARG A 110 -0.67 -7.01 12.55
C ARG A 110 0.36 -8.06 12.18
N ARG A 111 1.56 -7.64 11.78
CA ARG A 111 2.65 -8.54 11.39
C ARG A 111 3.12 -9.39 12.57
N MET A 112 3.16 -8.81 13.76
CA MET A 112 3.48 -9.49 15.02
C MET A 112 2.32 -10.32 15.58
N ARG A 113 1.13 -10.28 14.93
CA ARG A 113 -0.12 -10.93 15.35
C ARG A 113 -0.68 -10.41 16.69
N TYR A 114 -0.37 -9.17 17.05
CA TYR A 114 -0.89 -8.49 18.24
C TYR A 114 -2.22 -7.79 17.92
N TYR A 115 -3.22 -8.60 17.59
CA TYR A 115 -4.54 -8.11 17.14
C TYR A 115 -5.33 -7.31 18.19
N PRO A 116 -5.30 -7.63 19.50
CA PRO A 116 -5.96 -6.82 20.52
C PRO A 116 -5.35 -5.43 20.62
N GLU A 117 -4.02 -5.33 20.65
CA GLU A 117 -3.29 -4.07 20.67
C GLU A 117 -3.52 -3.25 19.39
N GLU A 118 -3.56 -3.91 18.22
CA GLU A 118 -3.89 -3.25 16.96
C GLU A 118 -5.29 -2.62 17.00
N ALA A 119 -6.30 -3.38 17.42
CA ALA A 119 -7.68 -2.90 17.51
C ALA A 119 -7.80 -1.74 18.49
N ARG A 120 -7.22 -1.86 19.69
CA ARG A 120 -7.28 -0.82 20.74
C ARG A 120 -6.53 0.46 20.36
N THR A 121 -5.37 0.34 19.72
CA THR A 121 -4.60 1.52 19.26
C THR A 121 -5.42 2.34 18.27
N ILE A 122 -6.06 1.66 17.31
CA ILE A 122 -6.89 2.34 16.31
C ILE A 122 -8.16 2.91 16.95
N GLU A 123 -8.83 2.14 17.81
CA GLU A 123 -10.05 2.58 18.50
C GLU A 123 -9.77 3.78 19.42
N PHE A 124 -8.66 3.78 20.14
CA PHE A 124 -8.21 4.93 20.93
C PHE A 124 -8.09 6.17 20.05
N TRP A 125 -7.39 6.07 18.92
CA TRP A 125 -7.22 7.20 18.00
C TRP A 125 -8.55 7.73 17.46
N LEU A 126 -9.43 6.84 16.97
CA LEU A 126 -10.74 7.21 16.41
C LEU A 126 -11.62 7.91 17.46
N ASN A 127 -11.51 7.53 18.73
CA ASN A 127 -12.29 8.11 19.83
C ASN A 127 -11.78 9.48 20.30
N LEU A 128 -10.63 9.96 19.82
CA LEU A 128 -10.14 11.29 20.15
C LEU A 128 -10.97 12.41 19.49
N GLY A 129 -11.73 12.09 18.45
CA GLY A 129 -12.54 13.07 17.72
C GLY A 129 -11.71 14.12 16.99
N ILE A 130 -10.41 13.85 16.76
CA ILE A 130 -9.55 14.71 15.95
C ILE A 130 -10.02 14.62 14.51
N GLU A 131 -10.42 15.75 13.92
CA GLU A 131 -10.83 15.78 12.52
C GLU A 131 -9.67 15.36 11.62
N SER A 132 -9.89 14.30 10.85
CA SER A 132 -8.89 13.86 9.87
C SER A 132 -8.95 14.77 8.65
N SER A 133 -7.80 15.37 8.31
CA SER A 133 -7.61 16.07 7.04
C SER A 133 -7.66 15.12 5.83
N ARG A 134 -7.66 13.80 6.06
CA ARG A 134 -7.63 12.73 5.05
C ARG A 134 -8.71 11.68 5.26
N ILE A 135 -9.87 11.94 4.68
CA ILE A 135 -11.05 11.05 4.72
C ILE A 135 -10.70 9.61 4.31
N ASP A 136 -9.76 9.41 3.38
CA ASP A 136 -9.34 8.11 2.90
C ASP A 136 -8.50 7.31 3.91
N GLU A 137 -7.62 7.98 4.66
CA GLU A 137 -6.82 7.39 5.74
C GLU A 137 -7.69 7.11 6.96
N HIS A 138 -8.62 8.00 7.28
CA HIS A 138 -9.56 7.82 8.38
C HIS A 138 -10.44 6.59 8.15
N LEU A 139 -10.93 6.42 6.92
CA LEU A 139 -11.65 5.20 6.53
C LEU A 139 -10.73 3.96 6.55
N ASP A 140 -9.44 4.09 6.25
CA ASP A 140 -8.46 2.99 6.37
C ASP A 140 -8.31 2.50 7.81
N LEU A 141 -8.31 3.42 8.78
CA LEU A 141 -8.30 3.08 10.20
C LEU A 141 -9.54 2.26 10.59
N TRP A 142 -10.75 2.71 10.22
CA TRP A 142 -11.98 1.95 10.47
C TRP A 142 -11.93 0.53 9.89
N LYS A 143 -11.51 0.38 8.62
CA LYS A 143 -11.35 -0.95 8.00
C LYS A 143 -10.33 -1.82 8.77
N ARG A 144 -9.20 -1.24 9.19
CA ARG A 144 -8.17 -1.97 9.94
C ARG A 144 -8.67 -2.41 11.30
N ARG A 145 -9.41 -1.56 12.02
CA ARG A 145 -10.05 -1.89 13.30
C ARG A 145 -10.97 -3.09 13.16
N ALA A 146 -11.92 -3.04 12.23
CA ALA A 146 -12.84 -4.15 11.98
C ALA A 146 -12.08 -5.45 11.64
N ARG A 147 -11.05 -5.37 10.80
CA ARG A 147 -10.22 -6.55 10.47
C ARG A 147 -9.40 -7.06 11.66
N ALA A 148 -8.96 -6.18 12.56
CA ALA A 148 -8.25 -6.54 13.79
C ALA A 148 -9.16 -7.27 14.76
N GLN A 149 -10.37 -6.77 14.97
CA GLN A 149 -11.38 -7.41 15.81
C GLN A 149 -11.81 -8.78 15.25
N GLU A 150 -11.98 -8.89 13.92
CA GLU A 150 -12.27 -10.18 13.26
C GLU A 150 -11.17 -11.21 13.52
N LEU A 151 -9.90 -10.82 13.33
CA LEU A 151 -8.77 -11.72 13.53
C LEU A 151 -8.54 -12.07 15.00
N TRP A 152 -8.75 -11.11 15.91
CA TRP A 152 -8.73 -11.34 17.34
C TRP A 152 -9.82 -12.35 17.78
N ALA A 153 -11.07 -12.14 17.34
CA ALA A 153 -12.18 -13.05 17.62
C ALA A 153 -11.90 -14.48 17.15
N LYS A 154 -11.36 -14.64 15.93
CA LYS A 154 -10.98 -15.97 15.40
C LYS A 154 -9.90 -16.66 16.22
N VAL A 155 -8.90 -15.91 16.72
CA VAL A 155 -7.85 -16.48 17.58
C VAL A 155 -8.41 -16.97 18.91
N GLU A 156 -9.43 -16.29 19.43
CA GLU A 156 -10.12 -16.66 20.68
C GLU A 156 -11.26 -17.67 20.48
N GLY A 157 -11.51 -18.13 19.25
CA GLY A 157 -12.62 -19.02 18.94
C GLY A 157 -14.01 -18.39 19.10
N ARG A 158 -14.10 -17.05 19.13
CA ARG A 158 -15.37 -16.30 19.16
C ARG A 158 -15.94 -16.12 17.75
N ASP A 159 -17.25 -15.85 17.68
CA ASP A 159 -17.87 -15.44 16.43
C ASP A 159 -17.26 -14.12 15.93
N ALA A 160 -16.91 -14.09 14.64
CA ALA A 160 -16.26 -12.97 13.97
C ALA A 160 -17.12 -12.37 12.85
N THR A 161 -18.38 -12.84 12.71
CA THR A 161 -19.28 -12.48 11.62
C THR A 161 -19.55 -10.98 11.58
N GLU A 162 -19.88 -10.39 12.73
CA GLU A 162 -20.15 -8.95 12.87
C GLU A 162 -18.99 -8.08 12.34
N TYR A 163 -17.75 -8.36 12.79
CA TYR A 163 -16.57 -7.61 12.38
C TYR A 163 -16.24 -7.76 10.88
N HIS A 164 -16.50 -8.95 10.32
CA HIS A 164 -16.33 -9.19 8.89
C HIS A 164 -17.36 -8.44 8.05
N GLU A 165 -18.60 -8.34 8.53
CA GLU A 165 -19.66 -7.57 7.90
C GLU A 165 -19.40 -6.05 8.00
N GLU A 166 -18.96 -5.57 9.15
CA GLU A 166 -18.49 -4.19 9.33
C GLU A 166 -17.36 -3.85 8.34
N TRP A 167 -16.33 -4.69 8.25
CA TRP A 167 -15.24 -4.51 7.28
C TRP A 167 -15.76 -4.42 5.84
N ARG A 168 -16.71 -5.29 5.46
CA ARG A 168 -17.32 -5.25 4.12
C ARG A 168 -18.07 -3.96 3.86
N ARG A 169 -18.86 -3.47 4.83
CA ARG A 169 -19.59 -2.20 4.72
C ARG A 169 -18.61 -1.04 4.50
N LEU A 170 -17.52 -1.00 5.27
CA LEU A 170 -16.49 0.04 5.16
C LEU A 170 -15.73 0.00 3.83
N VAL A 171 -15.45 -1.20 3.31
CA VAL A 171 -14.85 -1.36 1.97
C VAL A 171 -15.79 -0.83 0.88
N GLU A 172 -17.08 -1.09 1.00
CA GLU A 172 -18.07 -0.61 0.03
C GLU A 172 -18.28 0.91 0.14
N ALA A 173 -18.35 1.45 1.36
CA ALA A 173 -18.38 2.89 1.60
C ALA A 173 -17.18 3.58 0.93
N GLY A 174 -15.97 3.02 1.08
CA GLY A 174 -14.76 3.55 0.46
C GLY A 174 -14.70 3.49 -1.06
N ARG A 175 -15.53 2.66 -1.69
CA ARG A 175 -15.72 2.72 -3.15
C ARG A 175 -16.59 3.91 -3.52
N ARG A 176 -17.71 4.09 -2.82
CA ARG A 176 -18.64 5.19 -3.05
C ARG A 176 -18.00 6.55 -2.82
N THR A 177 -17.15 6.71 -1.81
CA THR A 177 -16.40 7.96 -1.57
C THR A 177 -15.56 8.38 -2.76
N LYS A 178 -14.93 7.40 -3.44
CA LYS A 178 -14.10 7.66 -4.60
C LYS A 178 -14.94 8.08 -5.80
N ASP A 179 -16.20 7.67 -5.84
CA ASP A 179 -17.13 7.98 -6.93
C ASP A 179 -17.85 9.32 -6.72
N THR A 180 -18.08 9.76 -5.48
CA THR A 180 -18.87 10.97 -5.16
C THR A 180 -18.10 12.14 -4.55
N MET A 181 -16.80 11.97 -4.24
CA MET A 181 -15.96 12.92 -3.48
C MET A 181 -16.61 13.46 -2.19
N SER A 182 -17.58 12.72 -1.63
CA SER A 182 -18.32 13.10 -0.43
C SER A 182 -18.61 11.84 0.38
N LEU A 183 -18.30 11.90 1.67
CA LEU A 183 -18.57 10.84 2.63
C LEU A 183 -19.60 11.35 3.65
N ASP A 184 -20.77 10.73 3.69
CA ASP A 184 -21.71 10.95 4.78
C ASP A 184 -21.36 10.03 5.96
N TRP A 185 -20.70 10.61 6.96
CA TRP A 185 -20.29 9.90 8.19
C TRP A 185 -21.48 9.36 8.99
N THR A 186 -22.67 9.97 8.89
CA THR A 186 -23.86 9.53 9.63
C THR A 186 -24.35 8.14 9.20
N VAL A 187 -24.04 7.73 7.97
CA VAL A 187 -24.38 6.40 7.42
C VAL A 187 -23.35 5.33 7.82
N VAL A 188 -22.09 5.73 8.02
CA VAL A 188 -20.97 4.83 8.32
C VAL A 188 -20.91 4.45 9.81
N SER A 189 -21.39 5.32 10.69
CA SER A 189 -21.23 5.24 12.16
C SER A 189 -22.42 4.63 12.91
N GLN A 190 -23.52 4.25 12.24
CA GLN A 190 -24.67 3.66 12.93
C GLN A 190 -24.43 2.18 13.30
N PRO A 191 -24.76 1.77 14.55
CA PRO A 191 -24.78 0.36 14.94
C PRO A 191 -25.85 -0.38 14.12
N PRO A 192 -25.72 -1.70 13.93
CA PRO A 192 -26.70 -2.46 13.16
C PRO A 192 -28.09 -2.31 13.79
N ALA A 193 -29.10 -2.01 12.97
CA ALA A 193 -30.47 -2.23 13.37
C ALA A 193 -30.66 -3.74 13.67
N PRO A 194 -31.40 -4.12 14.73
CA PRO A 194 -31.65 -5.53 15.02
C PRO A 194 -32.51 -6.10 13.88
N HIS A 195 -31.87 -6.77 12.93
CA HIS A 195 -32.57 -7.45 11.86
C HIS A 195 -32.77 -8.92 12.23
N ALA A 196 -34.04 -9.30 12.20
CA ALA A 196 -34.52 -10.66 12.39
C ALA A 196 -33.73 -11.66 11.55
N VAL A 197 -33.42 -12.79 12.19
CA VAL A 197 -32.74 -13.94 11.59
C VAL A 197 -33.42 -14.32 10.27
N ALA A 198 -32.73 -14.09 9.16
CA ALA A 198 -33.18 -14.57 7.86
C ALA A 198 -33.09 -16.11 7.83
N PRO A 199 -34.08 -16.82 7.25
CA PRO A 199 -34.11 -18.26 7.27
C PRO A 199 -32.93 -18.82 6.46
N ILE A 200 -32.35 -19.90 6.99
CA ILE A 200 -31.25 -20.66 6.39
C ILE A 200 -31.65 -21.05 4.96
N ARG A 201 -31.02 -20.43 3.96
CA ARG A 201 -31.17 -20.82 2.55
C ARG A 201 -30.50 -22.18 2.33
N LYS A 202 -31.31 -23.23 2.22
CA LYS A 202 -30.90 -24.51 1.63
C LYS A 202 -30.72 -24.32 0.12
N GLY A 203 -29.57 -24.73 -0.41
CA GLY A 203 -29.28 -24.79 -1.85
C GLY A 203 -28.12 -23.88 -2.27
N ARG A 204 -26.90 -24.41 -2.20
CA ARG A 204 -25.71 -23.77 -2.77
C ARG A 204 -25.68 -24.09 -4.26
N ALA A 205 -26.20 -23.20 -5.09
CA ALA A 205 -25.87 -23.22 -6.52
C ALA A 205 -24.35 -22.97 -6.65
N THR A 206 -23.66 -23.87 -7.35
CA THR A 206 -22.23 -23.78 -7.65
C THR A 206 -21.97 -22.52 -8.47
N ARG A 207 -21.54 -21.44 -7.81
CA ARG A 207 -21.00 -20.27 -8.51
C ARG A 207 -19.72 -20.70 -9.21
N THR A 208 -19.73 -20.66 -10.54
CA THR A 208 -18.52 -20.71 -11.36
C THR A 208 -17.53 -19.62 -10.88
N PRO A 209 -16.23 -19.92 -10.79
CA PRO A 209 -15.24 -18.93 -10.37
C PRO A 209 -15.21 -17.78 -11.39
N ARG A 210 -15.51 -16.55 -10.97
CA ARG A 210 -15.26 -15.38 -11.83
C ARG A 210 -13.74 -15.21 -11.94
N HIS A 211 -13.19 -15.36 -13.14
CA HIS A 211 -11.78 -15.09 -13.43
C HIS A 211 -11.48 -13.60 -13.17
N SER A 212 -10.33 -13.30 -12.54
CA SER A 212 -9.92 -11.92 -12.29
C SER A 212 -9.53 -11.26 -13.61
N LYS A 213 -10.13 -10.11 -13.96
CA LYS A 213 -9.77 -9.33 -15.17
C LYS A 213 -8.28 -8.92 -15.25
N LEU A 214 -7.57 -8.98 -14.13
CA LEU A 214 -6.14 -8.66 -14.03
C LEU A 214 -5.24 -9.87 -14.33
N ILE A 215 -5.80 -11.07 -14.47
CA ILE A 215 -5.07 -12.27 -14.83
C ILE A 215 -5.50 -12.63 -16.26
N PRO A 216 -4.56 -12.64 -17.22
CA PRO A 216 -4.85 -12.99 -18.61
C PRO A 216 -5.31 -14.45 -18.76
N SER A 217 -6.14 -14.70 -19.78
CA SER A 217 -6.44 -16.05 -20.25
C SER A 217 -5.19 -16.72 -20.86
N PRO A 218 -5.19 -18.04 -21.08
CA PRO A 218 -4.11 -18.70 -21.82
C PRO A 218 -3.85 -18.07 -23.20
N GLU A 219 -4.91 -17.73 -23.94
CA GLU A 219 -4.80 -17.07 -25.25
C GLU A 219 -4.17 -15.66 -25.14
N GLN A 220 -4.54 -14.90 -24.11
CA GLN A 220 -3.97 -13.56 -23.86
C GLN A 220 -2.51 -13.64 -23.37
N MET A 221 -2.15 -14.71 -22.66
CA MET A 221 -0.76 -15.00 -22.31
C MET A 221 0.06 -15.39 -23.53
N ALA A 222 -0.52 -16.05 -24.53
CA ALA A 222 0.18 -16.44 -25.76
C ALA A 222 0.42 -15.28 -26.74
N CYS A 223 0.02 -14.05 -26.42
CA CYS A 223 0.25 -12.90 -27.29
C CYS A 223 1.76 -12.61 -27.44
N ASP A 224 2.24 -12.57 -28.67
CA ASP A 224 3.67 -12.39 -28.98
C ASP A 224 4.20 -11.01 -28.61
N THR A 225 3.32 -9.99 -28.61
CA THR A 225 3.69 -8.61 -28.32
C THR A 225 2.91 -8.07 -27.13
N PHE A 226 3.61 -7.46 -26.18
CA PHE A 226 3.00 -6.77 -25.04
C PHE A 226 3.89 -5.61 -24.59
N VAL A 227 3.34 -4.74 -23.75
CA VAL A 227 4.08 -3.65 -23.11
C VAL A 227 4.06 -3.84 -21.60
N ALA A 228 5.22 -3.81 -20.95
CA ALA A 228 5.30 -3.66 -19.50
C ALA A 228 5.41 -2.18 -19.14
N VAL A 229 4.77 -1.76 -18.06
CA VAL A 229 4.78 -0.37 -17.58
C VAL A 229 5.06 -0.31 -16.08
N ASP A 230 5.69 0.77 -15.67
CA ASP A 230 5.83 1.18 -14.28
C ASP A 230 5.78 2.72 -14.17
N PHE A 231 5.17 3.22 -13.08
CA PHE A 231 5.12 4.64 -12.77
C PHE A 231 5.78 4.94 -11.42
N GLU A 232 6.47 6.07 -11.36
CA GLU A 232 6.80 6.73 -10.09
C GLU A 232 5.93 7.97 -9.89
N THR A 233 5.53 8.22 -8.64
CA THR A 233 4.70 9.37 -8.26
C THR A 233 5.46 10.27 -7.29
N ALA A 234 5.31 11.58 -7.40
CA ALA A 234 5.99 12.53 -6.53
C ALA A 234 5.47 12.47 -5.08
N ASN A 235 4.18 12.18 -4.86
CA ASN A 235 3.57 12.24 -3.53
C ASN A 235 2.34 11.34 -3.34
N ARG A 236 1.77 11.41 -2.13
CA ARG A 236 0.61 10.61 -1.68
C ARG A 236 -0.73 11.09 -2.23
N GLN A 237 -0.82 12.29 -2.81
CA GLN A 237 -2.10 12.91 -3.17
C GLN A 237 -2.81 12.13 -4.28
N GLY A 238 -2.08 11.43 -5.15
CA GLY A 238 -2.67 10.58 -6.18
C GLY A 238 -1.79 10.44 -7.42
N GLY A 239 -2.33 9.74 -8.41
CA GLY A 239 -1.69 9.45 -9.69
C GLY A 239 -1.39 10.66 -10.56
N VAL A 240 -2.12 11.77 -10.37
CA VAL A 240 -1.84 13.04 -11.06
C VAL A 240 -0.44 13.56 -10.70
N SER A 241 0.12 13.15 -9.55
CA SER A 241 1.50 13.46 -9.17
C SER A 241 2.57 12.61 -9.86
N ALA A 242 2.23 11.84 -10.90
CA ALA A 242 3.21 11.03 -11.64
C ALA A 242 4.41 11.88 -12.08
N CYS A 243 5.61 11.38 -11.77
CA CYS A 243 6.87 12.06 -12.04
C CYS A 243 7.82 11.27 -12.93
N GLN A 244 7.51 10.00 -13.20
CA GLN A 244 8.16 9.19 -14.24
C GLN A 244 7.18 8.15 -14.76
N LEU A 245 7.26 7.88 -16.06
CA LEU A 245 6.66 6.74 -16.73
C LEU A 245 7.76 6.00 -17.49
N ALA A 246 7.86 4.69 -17.30
CA ALA A 246 8.63 3.84 -18.18
C ALA A 246 7.78 2.72 -18.78
N MET A 247 8.02 2.42 -20.04
CA MET A 247 7.37 1.35 -20.78
C MET A 247 8.41 0.53 -21.54
N VAL A 248 8.22 -0.79 -21.55
CA VAL A 248 9.10 -1.74 -22.22
C VAL A 248 8.26 -2.59 -23.15
N ARG A 249 8.52 -2.49 -24.45
CA ARG A 249 7.84 -3.30 -25.46
C ARG A 249 8.60 -4.59 -25.65
N VAL A 250 7.88 -5.70 -25.57
CA VAL A 250 8.38 -7.04 -25.85
C VAL A 250 7.69 -7.56 -27.10
N SER A 251 8.44 -8.19 -27.99
CA SER A 251 7.93 -8.95 -29.12
C SER A 251 8.69 -10.28 -29.21
N GLU A 252 7.96 -11.38 -29.37
CA GLU A 252 8.52 -12.74 -29.47
C GLU A 252 9.46 -13.08 -28.30
N GLY A 253 9.08 -12.64 -27.09
CA GLY A 253 9.86 -12.87 -25.86
C GLY A 253 11.17 -12.09 -25.75
N ARG A 254 11.37 -11.08 -26.61
CA ARG A 254 12.54 -10.18 -26.59
C ARG A 254 12.10 -8.74 -26.39
N ILE A 255 12.84 -7.99 -25.60
CA ILE A 255 12.64 -6.54 -25.51
C ILE A 255 13.06 -5.92 -26.84
N VAL A 256 12.13 -5.25 -27.51
CA VAL A 256 12.34 -4.62 -28.82
C VAL A 256 12.35 -3.11 -28.75
N ASP A 257 11.77 -2.52 -27.71
CA ASP A 257 11.75 -1.06 -27.54
C ASP A 257 11.58 -0.65 -26.07
N ARG A 258 12.00 0.58 -25.73
CA ARG A 258 11.89 1.17 -24.41
C ARG A 258 11.51 2.64 -24.53
N PHE A 259 10.49 3.05 -23.78
CA PHE A 259 10.12 4.44 -23.58
C PHE A 259 10.34 4.81 -22.11
N ASN A 260 10.94 5.95 -21.85
CA ASN A 260 11.16 6.46 -20.50
C ASN A 260 11.07 7.98 -20.52
N SER A 261 10.12 8.51 -19.76
CA SER A 261 9.95 9.96 -19.61
C SER A 261 9.85 10.31 -18.14
N LEU A 262 10.64 11.30 -17.72
CA LEU A 262 10.26 12.10 -16.57
C LEU A 262 8.99 12.89 -16.92
N LEU A 263 8.16 13.11 -15.91
CA LEU A 263 6.92 13.85 -16.04
C LEU A 263 6.92 14.99 -15.04
N ARG A 264 6.49 16.17 -15.48
CA ARG A 264 6.27 17.30 -14.58
C ARG A 264 4.83 17.22 -14.04
N PRO A 265 4.62 17.00 -12.73
CA PRO A 265 3.29 17.10 -12.15
C PRO A 265 2.71 18.52 -12.35
N PRO A 266 1.39 18.66 -12.55
CA PRO A 266 0.76 19.96 -12.66
C PRO A 266 0.77 20.72 -11.32
N PRO A 267 0.60 22.05 -11.33
CA PRO A 267 0.51 22.83 -10.09
C PRO A 267 -0.54 22.29 -9.12
N GLY A 268 -0.15 22.18 -7.84
CA GLY A 268 -0.99 21.60 -6.80
C GLY A 268 -0.77 20.10 -6.59
N TRP A 269 -0.06 19.43 -7.50
CA TRP A 269 0.35 18.02 -7.42
C TRP A 269 1.88 17.85 -7.42
N ASP A 270 2.61 18.96 -7.45
CA ASP A 270 4.05 19.10 -7.66
C ASP A 270 4.89 19.11 -6.37
N ALA A 271 4.28 18.77 -5.23
CA ALA A 271 5.02 18.52 -3.99
C ALA A 271 5.76 17.18 -4.09
N PHE A 272 7.08 17.15 -3.84
CA PHE A 272 7.87 15.92 -3.87
C PHE A 272 8.09 15.36 -2.46
N GLN A 273 7.45 14.23 -2.16
CA GLN A 273 7.58 13.50 -0.90
C GLN A 273 8.37 12.19 -1.05
N PHE A 274 8.36 11.62 -2.25
CA PHE A 274 8.90 10.27 -2.51
C PHE A 274 10.26 10.26 -3.18
N THR A 275 10.94 11.42 -3.30
CA THR A 275 12.33 11.52 -3.77
C THR A 275 13.28 10.56 -3.06
N TYR A 276 13.09 10.30 -1.77
CA TYR A 276 13.93 9.34 -1.03
C TYR A 276 13.80 7.89 -1.52
N LEU A 277 12.73 7.56 -2.26
CA LEU A 277 12.44 6.22 -2.76
C LEU A 277 13.03 6.02 -4.15
N HIS A 278 12.69 6.89 -5.10
CA HIS A 278 13.05 6.77 -6.52
C HIS A 278 14.14 7.74 -6.98
N GLY A 279 14.55 8.69 -6.14
CA GLY A 279 15.63 9.64 -6.43
C GLY A 279 15.24 10.87 -7.25
N ILE A 280 13.97 11.00 -7.67
CA ILE A 280 13.49 12.10 -8.51
C ILE A 280 13.00 13.25 -7.63
N SER A 281 13.46 14.46 -7.91
CA SER A 281 13.10 15.71 -7.25
C SER A 281 12.32 16.64 -8.16
N ALA A 282 11.73 17.70 -7.59
CA ALA A 282 11.10 18.77 -8.35
C ALA A 282 12.05 19.43 -9.36
N ALA A 283 13.35 19.52 -9.03
CA ALA A 283 14.36 20.11 -9.90
C ALA A 283 14.64 19.25 -11.15
N ASP A 284 14.54 17.92 -11.02
CA ASP A 284 14.76 17.00 -12.14
C ASP A 284 13.63 17.11 -13.18
N VAL A 285 12.41 17.36 -12.73
CA VAL A 285 11.22 17.39 -13.60
C VAL A 285 10.81 18.78 -14.08
N GLN A 286 11.48 19.85 -13.64
CA GLN A 286 11.05 21.23 -13.88
C GLN A 286 10.85 21.58 -15.37
N HIS A 287 11.63 20.95 -16.25
CA HIS A 287 11.59 21.10 -17.71
C HIS A 287 11.11 19.83 -18.44
N SER A 288 10.66 18.83 -17.69
CA SER A 288 10.09 17.61 -18.27
C SER A 288 8.68 17.88 -18.82
N PRO A 289 8.23 17.09 -19.80
CA PRO A 289 6.88 17.21 -20.34
C PRO A 289 5.83 16.91 -19.26
N MET A 290 4.66 17.52 -19.40
CA MET A 290 3.44 17.10 -18.70
C MET A 290 2.78 15.96 -19.48
N TRP A 291 1.81 15.29 -18.85
CA TRP A 291 1.12 14.15 -19.44
C TRP A 291 0.56 14.37 -20.87
N PRO A 292 -0.12 15.49 -21.19
CA PRO A 292 -0.68 15.69 -22.53
C PRO A 292 0.38 15.77 -23.63
N GLU A 293 1.61 16.17 -23.28
CA GLU A 293 2.70 16.37 -24.23
C GLU A 293 3.32 15.04 -24.68
N VAL A 294 3.09 13.95 -23.93
CA VAL A 294 3.57 12.60 -24.25
C VAL A 294 2.45 11.60 -24.52
N ALA A 295 1.18 12.00 -24.36
CA ALA A 295 0.02 11.12 -24.47
C ALA A 295 -0.10 10.41 -25.83
N ASP A 296 0.20 11.11 -26.93
CA ASP A 296 0.16 10.56 -28.28
C ASP A 296 1.29 9.54 -28.51
N GLU A 297 2.52 9.90 -28.13
CA GLU A 297 3.68 9.01 -28.19
C GLU A 297 3.47 7.75 -27.35
N ILE A 298 2.85 7.88 -26.17
CA ILE A 298 2.49 6.75 -25.32
C ILE A 298 1.48 5.83 -26.01
N SER A 299 0.44 6.41 -26.62
CA SER A 299 -0.59 5.65 -27.33
C SER A 299 -0.02 4.89 -28.52
N GLU A 300 0.89 5.52 -29.27
CA GLU A 300 1.66 4.88 -30.34
C GLU A 300 2.59 3.79 -29.80
N PHE A 301 3.27 4.03 -28.66
CA PHE A 301 4.13 3.05 -28.03
C PHE A 301 3.36 1.83 -27.52
N VAL A 302 2.11 1.97 -27.10
CA VAL A 302 1.26 0.83 -26.74
C VAL A 302 0.69 0.14 -27.99
N ALA A 303 0.26 0.92 -28.99
CA ALA A 303 -0.32 0.43 -30.25
C ALA A 303 -1.38 -0.69 -30.09
N GLY A 304 -2.24 -0.58 -29.07
CA GLY A 304 -3.27 -1.60 -28.78
C GLY A 304 -2.75 -2.93 -28.22
N SER A 305 -1.46 -3.02 -27.88
CA SER A 305 -0.87 -4.21 -27.26
C SER A 305 -1.41 -4.39 -25.83
N PRO A 306 -1.52 -5.63 -25.33
CA PRO A 306 -1.76 -5.88 -23.92
C PRO A 306 -0.71 -5.20 -23.04
N VAL A 307 -1.15 -4.57 -21.94
CA VAL A 307 -0.24 -3.91 -20.99
C VAL A 307 -0.15 -4.67 -19.69
N TYR A 308 1.05 -4.76 -19.13
CA TYR A 308 1.34 -5.43 -17.87
C TYR A 308 2.03 -4.48 -16.89
N ALA A 309 1.68 -4.57 -15.61
CA ALA A 309 2.49 -3.98 -14.54
C ALA A 309 2.61 -4.92 -13.34
N HIS A 310 3.67 -4.77 -12.55
CA HIS A 310 3.91 -5.64 -11.40
C HIS A 310 3.00 -5.34 -10.20
N ASN A 311 2.22 -4.27 -10.25
CA ASN A 311 1.08 -4.06 -9.37
C ASN A 311 0.00 -3.26 -10.10
N ALA A 312 -0.52 -3.81 -11.20
CA ALA A 312 -1.42 -3.11 -12.12
C ALA A 312 -2.57 -2.29 -11.52
N LEU A 313 -3.06 -2.60 -10.32
CA LEU A 313 -4.05 -1.75 -9.65
C LEU A 313 -3.51 -0.35 -9.30
N PHE A 314 -2.22 -0.24 -8.99
CA PHE A 314 -1.54 1.02 -8.78
C PHE A 314 -1.35 1.74 -10.11
N ASP A 315 -0.67 1.12 -11.07
CA ASP A 315 -0.29 1.74 -12.35
C ASP A 315 -1.51 2.16 -13.19
N SER A 316 -2.50 1.27 -13.33
CA SER A 316 -3.73 1.61 -14.06
C SER A 316 -4.55 2.70 -13.38
N ARG A 317 -4.42 2.89 -12.06
CA ARG A 317 -5.03 4.01 -11.35
C ARG A 317 -4.26 5.30 -11.61
N VAL A 318 -2.93 5.25 -11.62
CA VAL A 318 -2.09 6.41 -11.94
C VAL A 318 -2.45 6.92 -13.34
N TRP A 319 -2.39 6.03 -14.32
CA TRP A 319 -2.74 6.31 -15.70
C TRP A 319 -4.14 6.89 -15.85
N ARG A 320 -5.16 6.25 -15.23
CA ARG A 320 -6.54 6.74 -15.29
C ARG A 320 -6.69 8.14 -14.71
N GLN A 321 -6.05 8.43 -13.58
CA GLN A 321 -6.13 9.74 -12.95
C GLN A 321 -5.46 10.83 -13.78
N LEU A 322 -4.38 10.51 -14.50
CA LEU A 322 -3.75 11.41 -15.46
C LEU A 322 -4.70 11.68 -16.64
N ASP A 323 -5.28 10.63 -17.22
CA ASP A 323 -6.28 10.75 -18.29
C ASP A 323 -7.48 11.62 -17.87
N GLU A 324 -8.06 11.33 -16.70
CA GLU A 324 -9.19 12.07 -16.12
C GLU A 324 -8.84 13.54 -15.85
N TYR A 325 -7.67 13.82 -15.27
CA TYR A 325 -7.26 15.19 -14.92
C TYR A 325 -6.99 16.05 -16.16
N PHE A 326 -6.32 15.48 -17.16
CA PHE A 326 -5.92 16.20 -18.36
C PHE A 326 -6.93 16.09 -19.52
N GLY A 327 -8.01 15.31 -19.36
CA GLY A 327 -9.01 15.09 -20.41
C GLY A 327 -8.45 14.31 -21.61
N THR A 328 -7.48 13.42 -21.38
CA THR A 328 -6.91 12.53 -22.41
C THR A 328 -7.50 11.12 -22.31
N VAL A 329 -7.34 10.31 -23.35
CA VAL A 329 -7.90 8.94 -23.40
C VAL A 329 -6.84 7.99 -23.93
N THR A 330 -5.94 7.55 -23.06
CA THR A 330 -4.77 6.74 -23.44
C THR A 330 -4.67 5.43 -22.65
N LEU A 331 -5.46 5.26 -21.57
CA LEU A 331 -5.46 4.07 -20.74
C LEU A 331 -5.68 2.79 -21.57
N PRO A 332 -4.70 1.88 -21.63
CA PRO A 332 -4.82 0.70 -22.46
C PRO A 332 -5.77 -0.35 -21.89
N SER A 333 -6.35 -1.12 -22.80
CA SER A 333 -7.16 -2.29 -22.48
C SER A 333 -6.82 -3.42 -23.47
N PRO A 334 -6.39 -4.61 -22.98
CA PRO A 334 -6.40 -5.04 -21.59
C PRO A 334 -5.16 -4.60 -20.77
N PHE A 335 -5.35 -4.49 -19.45
CA PHE A 335 -4.31 -4.17 -18.47
C PHE A 335 -4.21 -5.28 -17.41
N PHE A 336 -3.09 -6.01 -17.41
CA PHE A 336 -2.85 -7.21 -16.63
C PHE A 336 -1.82 -7.01 -15.52
N CYS A 337 -1.85 -7.91 -14.53
CA CYS A 337 -1.02 -7.85 -13.34
C CYS A 337 -0.04 -9.03 -13.29
N SER A 338 1.25 -8.78 -13.46
CA SER A 338 2.25 -9.86 -13.42
C SER A 338 2.41 -10.44 -12.01
N TYR A 339 2.22 -9.65 -10.94
CA TYR A 339 2.11 -10.15 -9.56
C TYR A 339 1.01 -11.22 -9.40
N ARG A 340 -0.23 -10.94 -9.86
CA ARG A 340 -1.35 -11.89 -9.72
C ARG A 340 -1.19 -13.11 -10.61
N THR A 341 -0.59 -12.91 -11.78
CA THR A 341 -0.30 -13.98 -12.73
C THR A 341 0.78 -14.91 -12.16
N ALA A 342 1.86 -14.35 -11.61
CA ALA A 342 2.89 -15.10 -10.89
C ALA A 342 2.31 -15.87 -9.70
N GLN A 343 1.42 -15.26 -8.90
CA GLN A 343 0.71 -15.97 -7.82
C GLN A 343 -0.03 -17.21 -8.30
N ARG A 344 -0.54 -17.21 -9.53
CA ARG A 344 -1.28 -18.33 -10.10
C ARG A 344 -0.34 -19.42 -10.64
N LEU A 345 0.72 -19.03 -11.32
CA LEU A 345 1.60 -19.95 -12.06
C LEU A 345 2.80 -20.44 -11.25
N ILE A 346 3.37 -19.61 -10.38
CA ILE A 346 4.56 -19.92 -9.58
C ILE A 346 4.12 -20.11 -8.14
N ARG A 347 4.23 -21.34 -7.60
CA ARG A 347 3.87 -21.64 -6.21
C ARG A 347 5.11 -21.62 -5.31
N GLY A 348 4.91 -21.32 -4.03
CA GLY A 348 5.94 -21.50 -2.99
C GLY A 348 6.91 -20.33 -2.79
N LEU A 349 6.74 -19.20 -3.48
CA LEU A 349 7.55 -18.01 -3.22
C LEU A 349 7.24 -17.39 -1.84
N PRO A 350 8.24 -16.85 -1.13
CA PRO A 350 8.06 -16.26 0.21
C PRO A 350 7.17 -15.02 0.20
N ASN A 351 7.16 -14.30 -0.93
CA ASN A 351 6.21 -13.25 -1.28
C ASN A 351 6.24 -13.09 -2.81
N TYR A 352 5.43 -12.17 -3.35
CA TYR A 352 5.39 -11.90 -4.79
C TYR A 352 5.69 -10.43 -5.10
N LYS A 353 6.54 -9.78 -4.30
CA LYS A 353 7.06 -8.46 -4.68
C LYS A 353 7.97 -8.59 -5.90
N LEU A 354 8.18 -7.49 -6.62
CA LEU A 354 8.96 -7.46 -7.86
C LEU A 354 10.33 -8.14 -7.72
N PRO A 355 11.17 -7.81 -6.72
CA PRO A 355 12.48 -8.46 -6.59
C PRO A 355 12.38 -9.97 -6.38
N THR A 356 11.39 -10.44 -5.63
CA THR A 356 11.22 -11.87 -5.32
C THR A 356 10.80 -12.67 -6.54
N VAL A 357 9.83 -12.15 -7.30
CA VAL A 357 9.35 -12.83 -8.52
C VAL A 357 10.41 -12.76 -9.60
N LEU A 358 11.10 -11.63 -9.74
CA LEU A 358 12.20 -11.47 -10.68
C LEU A 358 13.33 -12.46 -10.38
N GLN A 359 13.74 -12.61 -9.12
CA GLN A 359 14.78 -13.56 -8.72
C GLN A 359 14.42 -15.00 -9.09
N ALA A 360 13.13 -15.36 -9.07
CA ALA A 360 12.65 -16.68 -9.46
C ALA A 360 12.57 -16.86 -10.99
N CYS A 361 12.31 -15.78 -11.73
CA CYS A 361 12.14 -15.82 -13.19
C CYS A 361 13.44 -15.61 -13.96
N GLU A 362 14.26 -14.63 -13.57
CA GLU A 362 15.48 -14.19 -14.24
C GLU A 362 16.55 -13.80 -13.19
N PRO A 363 17.19 -14.79 -12.55
CA PRO A 363 18.06 -14.59 -11.37
C PRO A 363 19.32 -13.77 -11.63
N ASN A 364 19.71 -13.61 -12.89
CA ASN A 364 20.91 -12.87 -13.29
C ASN A 364 20.63 -11.39 -13.58
N TYR A 365 19.38 -10.94 -13.52
CA TYR A 365 19.04 -9.54 -13.76
C TYR A 365 19.35 -8.67 -12.53
N HIS A 366 20.06 -7.57 -12.74
CA HIS A 366 20.36 -6.61 -11.68
C HIS A 366 19.28 -5.54 -11.59
N LEU A 367 18.40 -5.66 -10.60
CA LEU A 367 17.31 -4.72 -10.36
C LEU A 367 17.80 -3.47 -9.63
N ASN A 368 17.62 -2.30 -10.25
CA ASN A 368 17.66 -1.02 -9.56
C ASN A 368 16.24 -0.62 -9.15
N HIS A 369 15.81 -1.11 -7.98
CA HIS A 369 14.42 -1.00 -7.56
C HIS A 369 14.00 0.44 -7.28
N HIS A 370 12.78 0.81 -7.65
CA HIS A 370 12.26 2.19 -7.61
C HIS A 370 12.87 3.13 -8.65
N ARG A 371 13.41 2.58 -9.73
CA ARG A 371 13.49 3.30 -10.99
C ARG A 371 12.50 2.68 -11.96
N ALA A 372 11.61 3.50 -12.51
CA ALA A 372 10.54 3.00 -13.37
C ALA A 372 11.08 2.19 -14.56
N ASP A 373 12.19 2.63 -15.17
CA ASP A 373 12.83 1.94 -16.30
C ASP A 373 13.28 0.51 -15.93
N SER A 374 13.99 0.38 -14.82
CA SER A 374 14.44 -0.91 -14.29
C SER A 374 13.27 -1.80 -13.85
N ASP A 375 12.25 -1.23 -13.20
CA ASP A 375 11.11 -1.98 -12.68
C ASP A 375 10.17 -2.44 -13.82
N ALA A 376 9.97 -1.63 -14.86
CA ALA A 376 9.25 -2.01 -16.08
C ALA A 376 9.96 -3.13 -16.86
N GLU A 377 11.29 -3.06 -16.99
CA GLU A 377 12.09 -4.11 -17.63
C GLU A 377 12.04 -5.42 -16.84
N ALA A 378 12.16 -5.35 -15.51
CA ALA A 378 11.97 -6.51 -14.65
C ALA A 378 10.56 -7.10 -14.79
N CYS A 379 9.52 -6.27 -14.90
CA CYS A 379 8.16 -6.72 -15.15
C CYS A 379 8.05 -7.44 -16.51
N ALA A 380 8.66 -6.89 -17.57
CA ALA A 380 8.69 -7.50 -18.90
C ALA A 380 9.33 -8.89 -18.89
N LEU A 381 10.48 -9.02 -18.23
CA LEU A 381 11.20 -10.28 -18.06
C LEU A 381 10.38 -11.32 -17.29
N ILE A 382 9.72 -10.90 -16.20
CA ILE A 382 8.79 -11.76 -15.46
C ILE A 382 7.67 -12.25 -16.37
N VAL A 383 7.04 -11.36 -17.15
CA VAL A 383 5.94 -11.74 -18.05
C VAL A 383 6.43 -12.73 -19.10
N CYS A 384 7.61 -12.52 -19.71
CA CYS A 384 8.20 -13.48 -20.65
C CYS A 384 8.31 -14.89 -20.03
N GLN A 385 8.82 -14.98 -18.79
CA GLN A 385 8.92 -16.26 -18.10
C GLN A 385 7.54 -16.86 -17.76
N LEU A 386 6.57 -16.04 -17.38
CA LEU A 386 5.20 -16.49 -17.15
C LEU A 386 4.54 -17.02 -18.43
N GLN A 387 4.82 -16.43 -19.60
CA GLN A 387 4.37 -16.93 -20.91
C GLN A 387 4.98 -18.31 -21.20
N ARG A 388 6.30 -18.48 -20.98
CA ARG A 388 6.97 -19.78 -21.12
C ARG A 388 6.35 -20.83 -20.21
N LEU A 389 6.10 -20.51 -18.94
CA LEU A 389 5.45 -21.43 -17.99
C LEU A 389 4.01 -21.77 -18.40
N ALA A 390 3.25 -20.78 -18.88
CA ALA A 390 1.88 -20.99 -19.34
C ALA A 390 1.81 -21.89 -20.59
N SER A 391 2.80 -21.84 -21.47
CA SER A 391 2.88 -22.70 -22.67
C SER A 391 3.17 -24.18 -22.37
N GLN A 392 3.59 -24.50 -21.14
CA GLN A 392 3.93 -25.85 -20.69
C GLN A 392 2.79 -26.53 -19.91
N LEU A 393 1.70 -25.81 -19.65
CA LEU A 393 0.49 -26.27 -18.96
C LEU A 393 -0.59 -26.64 -19.98
#